data_AF-A0A7Z9K9I2-F1
#
_entry.id   AF-A0A7Z9K9I2-F1
#
_cell.length_a   1.000
_cell.length_b   1.000
_cell.length_c   1.000
_cell.angle_alpha   90.00
_cell.angle_beta   90.00
_cell.angle_gamma   90.00
#
_symmetry.space_group_name_H-M   'P 1'
#
loop_
_entity.id
_entity.type
_entity.pdbx_description
1 polymer ?
#
loop_
_entity_poly.entity_id
_entity_poly.type
_entity_poly.pdbx_seq_one_letter_code
_entity_poly.pdbx_strand_id
1 'polypeptide(L)'
;MTTLNRPDARGVPLHMLRVDIAGNNSKRFSLSGLPIPRHGGACVRWNVYSAFMEPGVLKAQVSRLPDGMAYFCIARTVRKAGVGYGMPYRFLSIGLGCEVRHANEFVYSDTIDLERPEHFQEIGVSCRTCERMDCTQRASPPVNMPYHLDENVRAHSPYVAALD
;
A
#
# COMPACT_ATOMS: atom_id res chain seq x y z
N MET A 1 6.09 11.11 14.43
CA MET A 1 5.23 11.75 13.40
C MET A 1 3.79 11.24 13.45
N THR A 2 3.54 9.92 13.45
CA THR A 2 2.17 9.34 13.48
C THR A 2 1.37 9.55 14.77
N THR A 3 1.86 10.35 15.71
CA THR A 3 1.27 10.57 17.04
C THR A 3 1.03 12.05 17.33
N LEU A 4 1.25 12.95 16.35
CA LEU A 4 1.07 14.39 16.47
C LEU A 4 -0.42 14.76 16.45
N ASN A 5 -1.16 14.30 17.45
CA ASN A 5 -2.61 14.41 17.54
C ASN A 5 -3.08 15.19 18.78
N ARG A 6 -2.25 16.10 19.29
CA ARG A 6 -2.59 16.94 20.44
C ARG A 6 -3.73 17.91 20.03
N PRO A 7 -4.84 18.03 20.79
CA PRO A 7 -6.05 18.73 20.33
C PRO A 7 -5.83 20.16 19.81
N ASP A 8 -4.92 20.90 20.42
CA ASP A 8 -4.58 22.31 20.15
C ASP A 8 -3.40 22.50 19.18
N ALA A 9 -2.74 21.41 18.78
CA ALA A 9 -1.53 21.44 17.94
C ALA A 9 -1.39 20.16 17.13
N ARG A 10 -2.39 19.88 16.29
CA ARG A 10 -2.40 18.69 15.42
C ARG A 10 -1.44 18.89 14.26
N GLY A 11 -0.67 17.85 13.95
CA GLY A 11 0.05 17.75 12.69
C GLY A 11 -0.81 17.07 11.62
N VAL A 12 -0.21 16.82 10.46
CA VAL A 12 -0.85 16.03 9.40
C VAL A 12 -1.29 14.65 9.95
N PRO A 13 -2.52 14.19 9.71
CA PRO A 13 -2.95 12.85 10.09
C PRO A 13 -2.24 11.78 9.27
N LEU A 14 -1.29 11.07 9.89
CA LEU A 14 -0.46 10.09 9.19
C LEU A 14 -0.89 8.64 9.44
N HIS A 15 -0.66 7.78 8.46
CA HIS A 15 -0.53 6.34 8.65
C HIS A 15 0.94 5.91 8.60
N MET A 16 1.26 4.82 9.30
CA MET A 16 2.53 4.12 9.19
C MET A 16 2.30 2.62 9.17
N LEU A 17 3.04 1.95 8.30
CA LEU A 17 3.12 0.51 8.26
C LEU A 17 4.57 0.05 8.17
N ARG A 18 4.85 -1.14 8.69
CA ARG A 18 6.17 -1.78 8.56
C ARG A 18 6.04 -3.21 8.10
N VAL A 19 6.50 -3.49 6.90
CA VAL A 19 6.42 -4.82 6.28
C VAL A 19 7.79 -5.45 6.15
N ASP A 20 7.84 -6.78 6.07
CA ASP A 20 9.01 -7.52 5.62
C ASP A 20 8.85 -7.98 4.15
N ILE A 21 9.86 -8.66 3.62
CA ILE A 21 9.89 -9.17 2.25
C ILE A 21 8.81 -10.24 1.97
N ALA A 22 8.33 -10.93 3.00
CA ALA A 22 7.29 -11.95 2.88
C ALA A 22 5.88 -11.33 2.92
N GLY A 23 5.80 -10.01 3.12
CA GLY A 23 4.54 -9.28 3.18
C GLY A 23 3.95 -9.16 4.58
N ASN A 24 4.64 -9.66 5.62
CA ASN A 24 4.13 -9.59 6.98
C ASN A 24 4.16 -8.15 7.46
N ASN A 25 2.98 -7.62 7.81
CA ASN A 25 2.88 -6.31 8.39
C ASN A 25 3.03 -6.40 9.92
N SER A 26 4.14 -5.86 10.43
CA SER A 26 4.57 -5.99 11.83
C SER A 26 4.28 -4.75 12.69
N LYS A 27 3.91 -3.61 12.08
CA LYS A 27 3.48 -2.39 12.78
C LYS A 27 2.44 -1.67 11.93
N ARG A 28 1.35 -1.24 12.56
CA ARG A 28 0.22 -0.57 11.90
C ARG A 28 -0.25 0.59 12.77
N PHE A 29 -0.22 1.79 12.24
CA PHE A 29 -0.80 2.98 12.86
C PHE A 29 -1.53 3.76 11.77
N SER A 30 -2.74 4.24 12.02
CA SER A 30 -3.47 5.03 11.04
C SER A 30 -4.29 6.11 11.72
N LEU A 31 -3.85 7.36 11.59
CA LEU A 31 -4.67 8.56 11.82
C LEU A 31 -5.22 9.12 10.52
N SER A 32 -4.61 8.79 9.37
CA SER A 32 -5.04 9.25 8.04
C SER A 32 -6.37 8.66 7.55
N GLY A 33 -6.89 7.63 8.24
CA GLY A 33 -8.06 6.87 7.78
C GLY A 33 -7.76 5.74 6.81
N LEU A 34 -6.52 5.57 6.30
CA LEU A 34 -6.17 4.45 5.43
C LEU A 34 -6.52 3.10 6.12
N PRO A 35 -7.36 2.25 5.50
CA PRO A 35 -7.64 0.91 5.98
C PRO A 35 -6.42 0.00 5.77
N ILE A 36 -5.73 -0.34 6.86
CA ILE A 36 -4.59 -1.28 6.86
C ILE A 36 -5.10 -2.66 7.30
N PRO A 37 -4.89 -3.73 6.51
CA PRO A 37 -5.41 -5.05 6.84
C PRO A 37 -4.81 -5.57 8.15
N ARG A 38 -5.68 -6.01 9.06
CA ARG A 38 -5.27 -6.65 10.32
C ARG A 38 -4.74 -8.07 10.10
N HIS A 39 -5.37 -8.81 9.20
CA HIS A 39 -5.02 -10.19 8.86
C HIS A 39 -4.73 -10.32 7.37
N GLY A 40 -3.81 -11.23 7.02
CA GLY A 40 -3.33 -11.40 5.66
C GLY A 40 -2.40 -10.28 5.18
N GLY A 41 -1.99 -10.38 3.91
CA GLY A 41 -1.15 -9.38 3.25
C GLY A 41 -1.97 -8.19 2.74
N ALA A 42 -1.34 -7.02 2.69
CA ALA A 42 -1.91 -5.87 1.98
C ALA A 42 -1.77 -6.05 0.46
N CYS A 43 -2.43 -5.18 -0.30
CA CYS A 43 -2.30 -5.20 -1.75
C CYS A 43 -0.84 -5.01 -2.18
N VAL A 44 -0.33 -5.93 -3.00
CA VAL A 44 1.08 -5.93 -3.46
C VAL A 44 1.45 -4.71 -4.30
N ARG A 45 0.46 -3.96 -4.81
CA ARG A 45 0.64 -2.68 -5.53
C ARG A 45 1.02 -1.52 -4.60
N TRP A 46 0.96 -1.69 -3.28
CA TRP A 46 1.43 -0.67 -2.35
C TRP A 46 2.95 -0.52 -2.44
N ASN A 47 3.43 0.71 -2.52
CA ASN A 47 4.87 1.01 -2.67
C ASN A 47 5.78 0.49 -1.54
N VAL A 48 5.21 0.15 -0.39
CA VAL A 48 5.96 -0.53 0.69
C VAL A 48 6.58 -1.85 0.24
N TYR A 49 5.99 -2.52 -0.76
CA TYR A 49 6.54 -3.75 -1.32
C TYR A 49 7.55 -3.47 -2.42
N SER A 50 7.27 -2.53 -3.33
CA SER A 50 8.24 -2.16 -4.38
C SER A 50 9.51 -1.51 -3.83
N ALA A 51 9.47 -0.93 -2.61
CA ALA A 51 10.67 -0.44 -1.94
C ALA A 51 11.76 -1.51 -1.75
N PHE A 52 11.41 -2.80 -1.67
CA PHE A 52 12.40 -3.88 -1.60
C PHE A 52 13.16 -4.12 -2.91
N MET A 53 12.64 -3.66 -4.05
CA MET A 53 13.31 -3.81 -5.35
C MET A 53 14.54 -2.92 -5.46
N GLU A 54 14.53 -1.78 -4.75
CA GLU A 54 15.66 -0.83 -4.70
C GLU A 54 15.95 -0.46 -3.23
N PRO A 55 16.63 -1.34 -2.48
CA PRO A 55 16.89 -1.12 -1.07
C PRO A 55 17.61 0.20 -0.81
N GLY A 56 17.09 0.98 0.12
CA GLY A 56 17.65 2.27 0.52
C GLY A 56 17.22 3.45 -0.37
N VAL A 57 16.49 3.23 -1.46
CA VAL A 57 15.85 4.28 -2.27
C VAL A 57 14.46 4.57 -1.72
N LEU A 58 14.10 5.86 -1.64
CA LEU A 58 12.76 6.27 -1.23
C LEU A 58 11.82 6.19 -2.44
N LYS A 59 10.70 5.51 -2.27
CA LYS A 59 9.62 5.42 -3.24
C LYS A 59 8.47 6.30 -2.78
N ALA A 60 7.91 7.11 -3.68
CA ALA A 60 6.71 7.89 -3.43
C ALA A 60 5.59 7.39 -4.35
N GLN A 61 4.36 7.36 -3.86
CA GLN A 61 3.20 6.85 -4.60
C GLN A 61 1.94 7.56 -4.11
N VAL A 62 1.07 7.94 -5.05
CA VAL A 62 -0.33 8.25 -4.75
C VAL A 62 -1.17 7.06 -5.14
N SER A 63 -2.01 6.61 -4.23
CA SER A 63 -2.77 5.38 -4.34
C SER A 63 -4.26 5.63 -4.14
N ARG A 64 -5.10 5.09 -5.04
CA ARG A 64 -6.56 5.23 -4.99
C ARG A 64 -7.24 3.90 -4.68
N LEU A 65 -8.02 3.88 -3.60
CA LEU A 65 -8.85 2.74 -3.20
C LEU A 65 -10.08 2.60 -4.09
N PRO A 66 -10.79 1.45 -4.06
CA PRO A 66 -12.00 1.24 -4.85
C PRO A 66 -13.14 2.22 -4.51
N ASP A 67 -13.19 2.71 -3.27
CA ASP A 67 -14.16 3.72 -2.80
C ASP A 67 -13.83 5.15 -3.28
N GLY A 68 -12.77 5.32 -4.06
CA GLY A 68 -12.32 6.61 -4.59
C GLY A 68 -11.38 7.39 -3.66
N MET A 69 -11.22 6.97 -2.39
CA MET A 69 -10.31 7.64 -1.46
C MET A 69 -8.86 7.49 -1.93
N ALA A 70 -8.10 8.59 -1.87
CA ALA A 70 -6.72 8.64 -2.34
C ALA A 70 -5.75 9.01 -1.22
N TYR A 71 -4.58 8.39 -1.24
CA TYR A 71 -3.54 8.53 -0.23
C TYR A 71 -2.18 8.72 -0.86
N PHE A 72 -1.41 9.67 -0.34
CA PHE A 72 0.01 9.81 -0.66
C PHE A 72 0.82 9.02 0.36
N CYS A 73 1.80 8.24 -0.09
CA CYS A 73 2.66 7.43 0.78
C CYS A 73 4.09 7.43 0.26
N ILE A 74 5.05 7.60 1.18
CA ILE A 74 6.45 7.29 0.95
C ILE A 74 6.81 5.94 1.57
N ALA A 75 7.70 5.21 0.92
CA ALA A 75 8.22 3.95 1.42
C ALA A 75 9.74 3.84 1.22
N ARG A 76 10.44 3.27 2.21
CA ARG A 76 11.88 3.01 2.11
C ARG A 76 12.26 1.79 2.96
N THR A 77 13.20 0.99 2.48
CA THR A 77 13.74 -0.10 3.28
C THR A 77 14.72 0.41 4.35
N VAL A 78 14.64 -0.18 5.53
CA VAL A 78 15.60 -0.03 6.62
C VAL A 78 16.31 -1.37 6.82
N ARG A 79 17.64 -1.34 6.78
CA ARG A 79 18.48 -2.49 7.10
C ARG A 79 18.60 -2.62 8.62
N LYS A 80 18.25 -3.78 9.17
CA LYS A 80 18.41 -4.10 10.59
C LYS A 80 19.43 -5.22 10.76
N ALA A 81 20.45 -4.98 11.57
CA ALA A 81 21.44 -5.99 11.93
C ALA A 81 20.80 -7.16 12.69
N GLY A 82 21.30 -8.37 12.45
CA GLY A 82 21.12 -9.49 13.37
C GLY A 82 21.76 -9.19 14.72
N VAL A 83 21.33 -9.90 15.77
CA VAL A 83 21.95 -9.80 17.09
C VAL A 83 23.06 -10.85 17.16
N GLY A 84 24.32 -10.43 17.17
CA GLY A 84 25.49 -11.31 17.23
C GLY A 84 26.42 -11.18 16.02
N TYR A 85 27.68 -11.59 16.20
CA TYR A 85 28.68 -11.64 15.13
C TYR A 85 28.27 -12.67 14.06
N GLY A 86 28.43 -12.31 12.77
CA GLY A 86 28.12 -13.19 11.63
C GLY A 86 26.64 -13.34 11.31
N MET A 87 25.73 -12.67 12.04
CA MET A 87 24.29 -12.81 11.79
C MET A 87 23.82 -12.02 10.56
N PRO A 88 22.93 -12.58 9.73
CA PRO A 88 22.45 -11.92 8.53
C PRO A 88 21.65 -10.65 8.85
N TYR A 89 21.77 -9.66 7.97
CA TYR A 89 20.89 -8.50 7.99
C TYR A 89 19.48 -8.91 7.55
N ARG A 90 18.48 -8.23 8.12
CA ARG A 90 17.12 -8.27 7.62
C ARG A 90 16.69 -6.90 7.12
N PHE A 91 15.95 -6.88 6.03
CA PHE A 91 15.34 -5.66 5.50
C PHE A 91 13.88 -5.60 5.93
N LEU A 92 13.46 -4.41 6.35
CA LEU A 92 12.07 -4.06 6.59
C LEU A 92 11.75 -2.85 5.73
N SER A 93 10.55 -2.74 5.19
CA SER A 93 10.10 -1.53 4.51
C SER A 93 9.16 -0.77 5.43
N ILE A 94 9.38 0.54 5.55
CA ILE A 94 8.53 1.44 6.32
C ILE A 94 7.78 2.33 5.34
N GLY A 95 6.46 2.28 5.41
CA GLY A 95 5.56 3.21 4.72
C GLY A 95 5.08 4.29 5.68
N LEU A 96 5.04 5.54 5.21
CA LEU A 96 4.49 6.69 5.93
C LEU A 96 3.72 7.55 4.93
N GLY A 97 2.49 7.92 5.27
CA GLY A 97 1.67 8.67 4.34
C GLY A 97 0.47 9.33 5.00
N CYS A 98 -0.33 10.00 4.17
CA CYS A 98 -1.52 10.75 4.55
C CYS A 98 -2.60 10.60 3.48
N GLU A 99 -3.79 11.13 3.76
CA GLU A 99 -4.79 11.38 2.73
C GLU A 99 -4.23 12.38 1.70
N VAL A 100 -4.58 12.23 0.42
CA VAL A 100 -3.97 13.00 -0.68
C VAL A 100 -4.12 14.51 -0.52
N ARG A 101 -5.20 14.99 0.11
CA ARG A 101 -5.41 16.42 0.39
C ARG A 101 -4.32 17.06 1.26
N HIS A 102 -3.56 16.24 1.98
CA HIS A 102 -2.42 16.67 2.80
C HIS A 102 -1.07 16.39 2.14
N ALA A 103 -1.03 15.88 0.90
CA ALA A 103 0.21 15.48 0.24
C ALA A 103 1.18 16.65 0.10
N ASN A 104 0.70 17.86 -0.21
CA ASN A 104 1.52 19.08 -0.33
C ASN A 104 2.25 19.49 0.96
N GLU A 105 1.93 18.89 2.11
CA GLU A 105 2.68 19.05 3.36
C GLU A 105 3.96 18.19 3.39
N PHE A 106 4.17 17.34 2.38
CA PHE A 106 5.34 16.49 2.21
C PHE A 106 6.19 16.99 1.04
N VAL A 107 7.44 17.38 1.30
CA VAL A 107 8.43 17.66 0.24
C VAL A 107 8.58 16.52 -0.78
N TYR A 108 8.22 15.30 -0.40
CA TYR A 108 8.29 14.12 -1.27
C TYR A 108 7.16 14.06 -2.31
N SER A 109 6.16 14.94 -2.25
CA SER A 109 5.13 15.05 -3.29
C SER A 109 5.48 16.05 -4.38
N ASP A 110 6.54 16.85 -4.23
CA ASP A 110 6.88 17.95 -5.17
C ASP A 110 6.99 17.52 -6.63
N THR A 111 7.37 16.26 -6.88
CA THR A 111 7.54 15.71 -8.23
C THR A 111 6.37 14.84 -8.68
N ILE A 112 5.27 14.78 -7.92
CA ILE A 112 4.08 14.01 -8.27
C ILE A 112 2.97 14.95 -8.73
N ASP A 113 2.40 14.64 -9.88
CA ASP A 113 1.20 15.32 -10.35
C ASP A 113 -0.03 14.85 -9.53
N LEU A 114 -0.47 15.70 -8.60
CA LEU A 114 -1.63 15.45 -7.74
C LEU A 114 -2.96 15.85 -8.39
N GLU A 115 -2.92 16.53 -9.54
CA GLU A 115 -4.11 17.07 -10.23
C GLU A 115 -4.63 16.11 -11.31
N ARG A 116 -3.93 14.99 -11.54
CA ARG A 116 -4.32 13.93 -12.48
C ARG A 116 -4.64 12.61 -11.78
N PRO A 117 -5.83 12.48 -11.14
CA PRO A 117 -6.24 11.25 -10.45
C PRO A 117 -6.18 10.00 -11.34
N GLU A 118 -6.33 10.13 -12.65
CA GLU A 118 -6.18 9.06 -13.63
C GLU A 118 -4.79 8.39 -13.59
N HIS A 119 -3.76 9.08 -13.10
CA HIS A 119 -2.42 8.55 -12.93
C HIS A 119 -2.19 7.90 -11.55
N PHE A 120 -3.14 8.02 -10.62
CA PHE A 120 -2.98 7.46 -9.28
C PHE A 120 -2.95 5.93 -9.35
N GLN A 121 -2.08 5.31 -8.56
CA GLN A 121 -1.99 3.88 -8.53
C GLN A 121 -3.28 3.30 -7.94
N GLU A 122 -4.04 2.63 -8.77
CA GLU A 122 -5.20 1.89 -8.28
C GLU A 122 -4.78 0.75 -7.37
N ILE A 123 -5.28 0.72 -6.14
CA ILE A 123 -4.96 -0.31 -5.15
C ILE A 123 -6.24 -0.87 -4.54
N GLY A 124 -6.09 -1.92 -3.74
CA GLY A 124 -7.08 -2.34 -2.76
C GLY A 124 -6.47 -2.43 -1.37
N VAL A 125 -7.27 -2.85 -0.39
CA VAL A 125 -6.79 -3.15 0.97
C VAL A 125 -6.10 -4.51 1.02
N SER A 126 -6.76 -5.54 0.50
CA SER A 126 -6.27 -6.91 0.37
C SER A 126 -6.96 -7.59 -0.81
N CYS A 127 -6.35 -8.60 -1.44
CA CYS A 127 -6.99 -9.28 -2.59
C CYS A 127 -8.37 -9.86 -2.24
N ARG A 128 -8.49 -10.45 -1.04
CA ARG A 128 -9.74 -11.09 -0.58
C ARG A 128 -10.90 -10.13 -0.40
N THR A 129 -10.65 -8.83 -0.22
CA THR A 129 -11.68 -7.81 0.01
C THR A 129 -11.68 -6.72 -1.07
N CYS A 130 -10.86 -6.87 -2.11
CA CYS A 130 -10.73 -5.87 -3.17
C CYS A 130 -11.78 -6.13 -4.25
N GLU A 131 -12.48 -5.07 -4.66
CA GLU A 131 -13.57 -5.15 -5.63
C GLU A 131 -13.14 -5.03 -7.10
N ARG A 132 -11.86 -4.70 -7.34
CA ARG A 132 -11.34 -4.47 -8.70
C ARG A 132 -11.23 -5.75 -9.52
N MET A 133 -11.94 -5.85 -10.64
CA MET A 133 -11.96 -7.05 -11.49
C MET A 133 -10.99 -6.98 -12.69
N ASP A 134 -10.28 -5.88 -12.84
CA ASP A 134 -9.26 -5.63 -13.87
C ASP A 134 -7.81 -5.78 -13.34
N CYS A 135 -7.65 -6.28 -12.10
CA CYS A 135 -6.36 -6.32 -11.42
C CYS A 135 -5.50 -7.52 -11.88
N THR A 136 -4.45 -7.25 -12.67
CA THR A 136 -3.47 -8.26 -13.13
C THR A 136 -2.56 -8.82 -12.02
N GLN A 137 -2.50 -8.16 -10.86
CA GLN A 137 -1.70 -8.60 -9.70
C GLN A 137 -2.53 -9.29 -8.61
N ARG A 138 -3.78 -9.66 -8.91
CA ARG A 138 -4.65 -10.33 -7.94
C ARG A 138 -4.10 -11.72 -7.58
N ALA A 139 -3.91 -11.96 -6.29
CA ALA A 139 -3.36 -13.21 -5.75
C ALA A 139 -4.41 -14.12 -5.07
N SER A 140 -5.65 -13.66 -4.90
CA SER A 140 -6.73 -14.45 -4.30
C SER A 140 -8.10 -13.95 -4.77
N PRO A 141 -9.11 -14.84 -4.84
CA PRO A 141 -10.47 -14.43 -5.18
C PRO A 141 -11.05 -13.53 -4.09
N PRO A 142 -11.87 -12.53 -4.46
CA PRO A 142 -12.64 -11.73 -3.52
C PRO A 142 -13.68 -12.60 -2.82
N VAL A 143 -13.85 -12.45 -1.50
CA VAL A 143 -14.79 -13.26 -0.70
C VAL A 143 -16.25 -12.78 -0.82
N ASN A 144 -16.44 -11.55 -1.28
CA ASN A 144 -17.74 -10.88 -1.38
C ASN A 144 -18.31 -10.90 -2.80
N MET A 145 -17.75 -11.67 -3.72
CA MET A 145 -18.24 -11.77 -5.09
C MET A 145 -18.28 -13.22 -5.58
N PRO A 146 -19.26 -13.57 -6.44
CA PRO A 146 -19.28 -14.87 -7.08
C PRO A 146 -18.05 -15.03 -8.00
N TYR A 147 -17.50 -16.22 -8.05
CA TYR A 147 -16.45 -16.58 -9.00
C TYR A 147 -17.10 -17.23 -10.23
N HIS A 148 -16.99 -16.56 -11.38
CA HIS A 148 -17.45 -17.08 -12.66
C HIS A 148 -16.23 -17.50 -13.50
N LEU A 149 -16.24 -18.76 -13.95
CA LEU A 149 -15.22 -19.32 -14.82
C LEU A 149 -15.84 -19.54 -16.19
N ASP A 150 -15.30 -18.86 -17.20
CA ASP A 150 -15.55 -19.17 -18.61
C ASP A 150 -14.29 -19.78 -19.20
N GLU A 151 -14.38 -21.04 -19.63
CA GLU A 151 -13.26 -21.80 -20.20
C GLU A 151 -12.76 -21.21 -21.53
N ASN A 152 -13.57 -20.38 -22.20
CA ASN A 152 -13.24 -19.77 -23.48
C ASN A 152 -12.66 -18.36 -23.36
N VAL A 153 -12.60 -17.80 -22.14
CA VAL A 153 -12.17 -16.42 -21.93
C VAL A 153 -10.95 -16.35 -21.02
N ARG A 154 -9.95 -15.57 -21.44
CA ARG A 154 -8.74 -15.29 -20.65
C ARG A 154 -8.87 -13.93 -19.97
N ALA A 155 -9.19 -13.94 -18.67
CA ALA A 155 -9.28 -12.73 -17.86
C ALA A 155 -7.90 -12.17 -17.43
N HIS A 156 -7.89 -11.00 -16.78
CA HIS A 156 -6.66 -10.32 -16.31
C HIS A 156 -5.87 -11.10 -15.25
N SER A 157 -6.52 -11.98 -14.49
CA SER A 157 -5.91 -12.87 -13.51
C SER A 157 -6.77 -14.14 -13.35
N PRO A 158 -6.24 -15.22 -12.75
CA PRO A 158 -7.05 -16.42 -12.48
C PRO A 158 -8.26 -16.20 -11.55
N TYR A 159 -8.33 -15.05 -10.89
CA TYR A 159 -9.28 -14.76 -9.81
C TYR A 159 -10.23 -13.60 -10.12
N VAL A 160 -10.27 -13.17 -11.38
CA VAL A 160 -11.26 -12.21 -11.88
C VAL A 160 -11.96 -12.84 -13.06
N ALA A 161 -13.29 -12.73 -13.12
CA ALA A 161 -14.02 -13.03 -14.33
C ALA A 161 -13.66 -11.98 -15.39
N ALA A 162 -13.65 -12.38 -16.66
CA ALA A 162 -13.68 -11.37 -17.72
C ALA A 162 -15.02 -10.63 -17.60
N LEU A 163 -14.95 -9.30 -17.58
CA LEU A 163 -16.15 -8.49 -17.71
C LEU A 163 -16.47 -8.46 -19.21
N ASP A 164 -17.71 -8.79 -19.56
CA ASP A 164 -18.26 -8.61 -20.90
C ASP A 164 -18.19 -7.14 -21.35
#